data_AF-V5GSE5-F1
#
_entry.id   AF-V5GSE5-F1
#
_cell.length_a   1.000
_cell.length_b   1.000
_cell.length_c   1.000
_cell.angle_alpha   90.00
_cell.angle_beta   90.00
_cell.angle_gamma   90.00
#
_symmetry.space_group_name_H-M   'P 1'
#
loop_
_entity.id
_entity.type
_entity.pdbx_description
1 polymer ?
#
loop_
_entity_poly.entity_id
_entity_poly.type
_entity_poly.pdbx_seq_one_letter_code
_entity_poly.pdbx_strand_id
1 'polypeptide(L)'
;LRTVIGADLRANGIVRSAWSQRNIEKGKTVKFVKDVFVSDFKKVAESLPLDISTEALSKTSLSERFRAVLRENDNKYYLEIWQDYNIIRTVDLNALDIHGPVYADVEFSSLEWSPDEKKVLYVAEKKPPKSDPFYKRKAPLSNDGGSGDEEKTKGEEYLFVQDWGEQLVGKKKSVLVEYDIENDSVEILKGIPDNICVAQPKYSPDGKYIIGVAYNTEYRKLGLIYCSNRDSTVFKLDFEGNFLKLQLEDLAVKSPIFTPDGQSLVWLQRKTGGPHASAMALVKANLPLTENTAPRVVVDIVEKVIKIQNEESFYGLYNTGFPKRPWASANRLLLNTNQKYTINSYVIDIGSGHVTNLKFDDGSQTVTDVYGDTVLAVQRNYLKPDKLVIGKLPGAGNESSISWTDLTTTQVIPGLENCFYKYLDLSADSVSDSVSSFNAIYVGPKNGNEKSVPLIVWPHGGPHSAFANYCIMEASLFASFGFGILFINYRGSIGSGQSSVEFLLGKIGTSDVADCIVAVDKALETFPWLNPNSLALVGGSHGGFLVTHLSGQYPERFKAVVARNPVID
;
A
#
# COMPACT_ATOMS: atom_id res chain seq x y z
N LEU A 1 12.25 4.67 15.91
CA LEU A 1 10.81 4.93 16.11
C LEU A 1 10.03 3.66 15.77
N ARG A 2 8.89 3.45 16.44
CA ARG A 2 7.95 2.36 16.11
C ARG A 2 6.89 2.86 15.13
N THR A 3 6.41 1.97 14.27
CA THR A 3 5.38 2.27 13.26
C THR A 3 4.32 1.19 13.30
N VAL A 4 3.05 1.56 13.24
CA VAL A 4 1.92 0.63 13.10
C VAL A 4 1.91 0.10 11.67
N ILE A 5 1.99 -1.21 11.51
CA ILE A 5 1.95 -1.89 10.21
C ILE A 5 0.60 -2.56 9.94
N GLY A 6 -0.27 -2.61 10.95
CA GLY A 6 -1.65 -3.06 10.83
C GLY A 6 -2.31 -3.10 12.21
N ALA A 7 -3.62 -2.99 12.27
CA ALA A 7 -4.35 -3.24 13.51
C ALA A 7 -5.78 -3.67 13.20
N ASP A 8 -6.30 -4.62 13.96
CA ASP A 8 -7.64 -5.17 13.81
C ASP A 8 -8.43 -5.20 15.11
N LEU A 9 -9.75 -5.07 14.97
CA LEU A 9 -10.72 -5.17 16.05
C LEU A 9 -11.30 -6.59 16.12
N ARG A 10 -11.44 -7.12 17.32
CA ARG A 10 -12.18 -8.36 17.59
C ARG A 10 -13.56 -8.07 18.12
N ALA A 11 -14.47 -9.03 17.94
CA ALA A 11 -15.86 -8.92 18.38
C ALA A 11 -16.01 -8.62 19.88
N ASN A 12 -15.05 -9.07 20.70
CA ASN A 12 -15.02 -8.90 22.15
C ASN A 12 -14.35 -7.60 22.63
N GLY A 13 -14.09 -6.63 21.75
CA GLY A 13 -13.46 -5.37 22.12
C GLY A 13 -11.93 -5.43 22.29
N ILE A 14 -11.29 -6.51 21.84
CA ILE A 14 -9.82 -6.58 21.77
C ILE A 14 -9.35 -5.92 20.48
N VAL A 15 -8.42 -4.97 20.58
CA VAL A 15 -7.70 -4.40 19.45
C VAL A 15 -6.33 -5.06 19.37
N ARG A 16 -6.08 -5.86 18.34
CA ARG A 16 -4.75 -6.41 18.05
C ARG A 16 -4.02 -5.46 17.12
N SER A 17 -2.90 -4.92 17.58
CA SER A 17 -2.07 -3.98 16.82
C SER A 17 -0.72 -4.59 16.48
N ALA A 18 -0.36 -4.59 15.21
CA ALA A 18 0.93 -5.01 14.70
C ALA A 18 1.83 -3.79 14.47
N TRP A 19 3.07 -3.88 14.92
CA TRP A 19 4.06 -2.82 14.91
C TRP A 19 5.35 -3.31 14.28
N SER A 20 6.14 -2.37 13.78
CA SER A 20 7.52 -2.60 13.38
C SER A 20 8.46 -1.61 14.06
N GLN A 21 9.68 -2.06 14.31
CA GLN A 21 10.75 -1.23 14.85
C GLN A 21 12.10 -1.69 14.31
N ARG A 22 12.95 -0.76 13.87
CA ARG A 22 14.34 -1.07 13.52
C ARG A 22 15.11 -1.45 14.79
N ASN A 23 15.67 -2.66 14.80
CA ASN A 23 16.65 -3.06 15.79
C ASN A 23 18.05 -2.76 15.21
N ILE A 24 18.73 -1.79 15.83
CA ILE A 24 20.01 -1.25 15.33
C ILE A 24 21.11 -2.31 15.44
N GLU A 25 21.25 -2.94 16.61
CA GLU A 25 22.26 -3.98 16.87
C GLU A 25 22.11 -5.21 15.97
N LYS A 26 20.86 -5.66 15.74
CA LYS A 26 20.59 -6.78 14.83
C LYS A 26 20.67 -6.40 13.34
N GLY A 27 20.72 -5.11 13.01
CA GLY A 27 20.65 -4.62 11.63
C GLY A 27 19.37 -5.02 10.89
N LYS A 28 18.28 -5.36 11.61
CA LYS A 28 17.02 -5.87 11.05
C LYS A 28 15.82 -5.17 11.67
N THR A 29 14.70 -5.17 10.94
CA THR A 29 13.43 -4.68 11.48
C THR A 29 12.71 -5.82 12.19
N VAL A 30 12.34 -5.59 13.45
CA VAL A 30 11.54 -6.52 14.26
C VAL A 30 10.07 -6.16 14.09
N LYS A 31 9.21 -7.17 13.91
CA LYS A 31 7.76 -7.00 13.92
C LYS A 31 7.20 -7.61 15.20
N PHE A 32 6.24 -6.95 15.82
CA PHE A 32 5.61 -7.46 17.03
C PHE A 32 4.12 -7.08 17.08
N VAL A 33 3.31 -7.87 17.78
CA VAL A 33 1.92 -7.54 18.06
C VAL A 33 1.72 -7.17 19.51
N LYS A 34 0.70 -6.35 19.77
CA LYS A 34 0.23 -6.00 21.10
C LYS A 34 -1.29 -5.94 21.10
N ASP A 35 -1.89 -6.57 22.09
CA ASP A 35 -3.34 -6.56 22.28
C ASP A 35 -3.70 -5.43 23.26
N VAL A 36 -4.68 -4.61 22.89
CA VAL A 36 -5.26 -3.55 23.71
C VAL A 36 -6.70 -3.94 23.99
N PHE A 37 -7.04 -4.05 25.27
CA PHE A 37 -8.38 -4.40 25.70
C PHE A 37 -9.19 -3.11 25.84
N VAL A 38 -10.33 -3.04 25.15
CA VAL A 38 -11.15 -1.84 25.06
C VAL A 38 -12.54 -2.12 25.62
N SER A 39 -13.02 -1.23 26.50
CA SER A 39 -14.38 -1.21 27.01
C SER A 39 -14.92 0.22 26.93
N ASP A 40 -16.12 0.41 26.38
CA ASP A 40 -16.71 1.73 26.13
C ASP A 40 -15.76 2.69 25.40
N PHE A 41 -15.06 2.19 24.38
CA PHE A 41 -14.05 2.92 23.58
C PHE A 41 -12.83 3.41 24.35
N LYS A 42 -12.67 2.99 25.62
CA LYS A 42 -11.51 3.32 26.45
C LYS A 42 -10.61 2.10 26.62
N LYS A 43 -9.30 2.33 26.56
CA LYS A 43 -8.34 1.31 26.96
C LYS A 43 -8.49 0.97 28.43
N VAL A 44 -8.69 -0.31 28.73
CA VAL A 44 -8.74 -0.84 30.12
C VAL A 44 -7.48 -1.62 30.49
N ALA A 45 -6.84 -2.27 29.51
CA ALA A 45 -5.60 -3.02 29.70
C ALA A 45 -4.83 -3.16 28.39
N GLU A 46 -3.59 -3.60 28.46
CA GLU A 46 -2.76 -3.92 27.30
C GLU A 46 -1.80 -5.08 27.59
N SER A 47 -1.49 -5.88 26.58
CA SER A 47 -0.55 -7.01 26.70
C SER A 47 0.91 -6.56 26.63
N LEU A 48 1.83 -7.46 26.98
CA LEU A 48 3.22 -7.34 26.54
C LEU A 48 3.34 -7.55 25.01
N PRO A 49 4.36 -6.97 24.36
CA PRO A 49 4.59 -7.19 22.93
C PRO A 49 5.03 -8.64 22.67
N LEU A 50 4.50 -9.23 21.61
CA LEU A 50 4.85 -10.57 21.13
C LEU A 50 5.56 -10.46 19.78
N ASP A 51 6.77 -11.01 19.66
CA ASP A 51 7.51 -11.04 18.39
C ASP A 51 6.78 -11.89 17.35
N ILE A 52 6.57 -11.33 16.16
CA ILE A 52 5.95 -11.98 15.00
C ILE A 52 6.82 -11.84 13.75
N SER A 53 8.12 -11.65 13.91
CA SER A 53 9.04 -11.36 12.80
C SER A 53 9.13 -12.49 11.76
N THR A 54 8.76 -13.71 12.13
CA THR A 54 8.67 -14.87 11.21
C THR A 54 7.31 -15.00 10.53
N GLU A 55 6.28 -14.24 10.95
CA GLU A 55 4.96 -14.30 10.33
C GLU A 55 4.99 -13.51 9.01
N ALA A 56 4.96 -14.22 7.89
CA ALA A 56 4.89 -13.63 6.56
C ALA A 56 3.47 -13.10 6.27
N LEU A 57 2.46 -13.92 6.53
CA LEU A 57 1.04 -13.58 6.45
C LEU A 57 0.30 -14.18 7.64
N SER A 58 -0.76 -13.52 8.13
CA SER A 58 -1.70 -14.17 9.03
C SER A 58 -3.13 -13.62 8.88
N LYS A 59 -4.11 -14.48 9.13
CA LYS A 59 -5.53 -14.14 9.00
C LYS A 59 -6.36 -14.87 10.06
N THR A 60 -7.11 -14.11 10.84
CA THR A 60 -8.15 -14.62 11.73
C THR A 60 -9.40 -14.94 10.91
N SER A 61 -10.05 -16.07 11.20
CA SER A 61 -11.28 -16.49 10.55
C SER A 61 -12.47 -15.60 10.96
N LEU A 62 -13.61 -15.72 10.28
CA LEU A 62 -14.77 -14.86 10.51
C LEU A 62 -15.40 -15.08 11.89
N SER A 63 -15.45 -16.34 12.35
CA SER A 63 -15.93 -16.71 13.69
C SER A 63 -14.94 -16.36 14.81
N GLU A 64 -13.73 -15.90 14.45
CA GLU A 64 -12.60 -15.68 15.35
C GLU A 64 -12.10 -16.91 16.12
N ARG A 65 -12.59 -18.11 15.75
CA ARG A 65 -12.16 -19.38 16.37
C ARG A 65 -10.85 -19.90 15.81
N PHE A 66 -10.53 -19.55 14.57
CA PHE A 66 -9.33 -20.01 13.88
C PHE A 66 -8.41 -18.88 13.48
N ARG A 67 -7.11 -19.18 13.37
CA ARG A 67 -6.10 -18.29 12.82
C ARG A 67 -5.15 -19.06 11.93
N ALA A 68 -5.03 -18.63 10.68
CA ALA A 68 -4.04 -19.14 9.74
C ALA A 68 -2.80 -18.27 9.83
N VAL A 69 -1.63 -18.89 9.95
CA VAL A 69 -0.34 -18.20 10.01
C VAL A 69 0.61 -18.85 9.02
N LEU A 70 1.04 -18.08 8.03
CA LEU A 70 2.13 -18.47 7.15
C LEU A 70 3.44 -17.97 7.76
N ARG A 71 4.30 -18.89 8.18
CA ARG A 71 5.64 -18.57 8.65
C ARG A 71 6.66 -18.72 7.54
N GLU A 72 7.60 -17.79 7.50
CA GLU A 72 8.80 -17.87 6.68
C GLU A 72 10.03 -17.94 7.58
N ASN A 73 10.85 -18.98 7.38
CA ASN A 73 12.13 -19.12 8.05
C ASN A 73 13.17 -19.66 7.06
N ASP A 74 14.23 -18.90 6.81
CA ASP A 74 15.30 -19.25 5.86
C ASP A 74 14.79 -19.77 4.49
N ASN A 75 13.84 -19.04 3.88
CA ASN A 75 13.15 -19.40 2.63
C ASN A 75 12.31 -20.70 2.67
N LYS A 76 11.98 -21.20 3.86
CA LYS A 76 11.00 -22.27 4.06
C LYS A 76 9.69 -21.73 4.58
N TYR A 77 8.59 -22.23 4.00
CA TYR A 77 7.24 -21.80 4.32
C TYR A 77 6.49 -22.90 5.08
N TYR A 78 5.92 -22.51 6.23
CA TYR A 78 5.07 -23.37 7.04
C TYR A 78 3.69 -22.71 7.17
N LEU A 79 2.63 -23.44 6.82
CA LEU A 79 1.26 -23.00 7.08
C LEU A 79 0.78 -23.65 8.38
N GLU A 80 0.50 -22.83 9.38
CA GLU A 80 -0.04 -23.26 10.68
C GLU A 80 -1.51 -22.87 10.78
N ILE A 81 -2.34 -23.81 11.21
CA ILE A 81 -3.73 -23.54 11.60
C ILE A 81 -3.85 -23.63 13.11
N TRP A 82 -4.22 -22.52 13.71
CA TRP A 82 -4.43 -22.38 15.13
C TRP A 82 -5.92 -22.39 15.44
N GLN A 83 -6.29 -23.10 16.50
CA GLN A 83 -7.62 -23.13 17.07
C GLN A 83 -7.51 -23.06 18.59
N ASP A 84 -8.18 -22.08 19.19
CA ASP A 84 -8.14 -21.83 20.64
C ASP A 84 -6.68 -21.72 21.16
N TYR A 85 -6.22 -22.72 21.93
CA TYR A 85 -4.87 -22.78 22.51
C TYR A 85 -3.90 -23.69 21.74
N ASN A 86 -4.33 -24.28 20.63
CA ASN A 86 -3.60 -25.35 19.96
C ASN A 86 -3.26 -25.01 18.51
N ILE A 87 -2.13 -25.52 18.04
CA ILE A 87 -1.88 -25.71 16.62
C ILE A 87 -2.55 -27.03 16.24
N ILE A 88 -3.58 -26.98 15.39
CA ILE A 88 -4.31 -28.17 14.95
C ILE A 88 -3.76 -28.76 13.65
N ARG A 89 -3.03 -27.95 12.86
CA ARG A 89 -2.32 -28.37 11.65
C ARG A 89 -1.03 -27.58 11.48
N THR A 90 -0.02 -28.24 10.92
CA THR A 90 1.22 -27.62 10.44
C THR A 90 1.61 -28.30 9.15
N VAL A 91 1.73 -27.52 8.09
CA VAL A 91 2.05 -28.01 6.76
C VAL A 91 3.37 -27.41 6.32
N ASP A 92 4.38 -28.26 6.08
CA ASP A 92 5.63 -27.86 5.43
C ASP A 92 5.40 -27.77 3.91
N LEU A 93 5.15 -26.56 3.42
CA LEU A 93 4.79 -26.33 2.02
C LEU A 93 5.97 -26.63 1.08
N ASN A 94 7.19 -26.52 1.58
CA ASN A 94 8.39 -26.84 0.83
C ASN A 94 8.54 -28.36 0.67
N ALA A 95 8.25 -29.13 1.72
CA ALA A 95 8.32 -30.60 1.68
C ALA A 95 7.26 -31.23 0.79
N LEU A 96 6.07 -30.62 0.69
CA LEU A 96 5.02 -31.05 -0.24
C LEU A 96 5.43 -30.89 -1.70
N ASP A 97 6.28 -29.90 -1.99
CA ASP A 97 6.85 -29.68 -3.32
C ASP A 97 5.77 -29.47 -4.43
N ILE A 98 4.59 -28.97 -4.06
CA ILE A 98 3.44 -28.78 -4.98
C ILE A 98 3.56 -27.48 -5.79
N HIS A 99 4.02 -26.40 -5.16
CA HIS A 99 4.18 -25.08 -5.78
C HIS A 99 5.54 -24.46 -5.39
N GLY A 100 5.91 -23.33 -6.00
CA GLY A 100 7.10 -22.55 -5.62
C GLY A 100 6.86 -21.69 -4.38
N PRO A 101 7.69 -20.65 -4.13
CA PRO A 101 7.51 -19.76 -2.96
C PRO A 101 6.11 -19.15 -2.88
N VAL A 102 5.59 -18.99 -1.65
CA VAL A 102 4.33 -18.31 -1.40
C VAL A 102 4.50 -16.80 -1.58
N TYR A 103 3.53 -16.15 -2.20
CA TYR A 103 3.55 -14.71 -2.38
C TYR A 103 2.99 -14.01 -1.13
N ALA A 104 3.85 -13.25 -0.44
CA ALA A 104 3.52 -12.48 0.77
C ALA A 104 3.65 -10.96 0.60
N ASP A 105 3.71 -10.47 -0.64
CA ASP A 105 3.79 -9.04 -0.98
C ASP A 105 2.42 -8.38 -1.11
N VAL A 106 2.40 -7.05 -1.11
CA VAL A 106 1.16 -6.26 -1.20
C VAL A 106 0.45 -6.35 -2.56
N GLU A 107 1.13 -6.76 -3.63
CA GLU A 107 0.54 -6.76 -4.98
C GLU A 107 -0.23 -8.05 -5.25
N PHE A 108 0.40 -9.19 -5.00
CA PHE A 108 -0.17 -10.49 -5.31
C PHE A 108 -0.83 -11.22 -4.14
N SER A 109 -0.27 -11.06 -2.92
CA SER A 109 -0.59 -11.97 -1.82
C SER A 109 -2.06 -11.98 -1.45
N SER A 110 -2.47 -13.11 -0.87
CA SER A 110 -3.73 -13.24 -0.15
C SER A 110 -3.60 -14.41 0.81
N LEU A 111 -4.30 -14.32 1.93
CA LEU A 111 -4.51 -15.42 2.88
C LEU A 111 -5.94 -15.29 3.37
N GLU A 112 -6.83 -16.12 2.83
CA GLU A 112 -8.28 -16.00 3.06
C GLU A 112 -8.87 -17.33 3.50
N TRP A 113 -9.79 -17.23 4.46
CA TRP A 113 -10.59 -18.36 4.90
C TRP A 113 -11.76 -18.55 3.93
N SER A 114 -12.08 -19.81 3.61
CA SER A 114 -13.38 -20.11 3.01
C SER A 114 -14.51 -19.68 3.96
N PRO A 115 -15.71 -19.33 3.45
CA PRO A 115 -16.82 -18.89 4.31
C PRO A 115 -17.28 -19.91 5.36
N ASP A 116 -17.05 -21.20 5.10
CA ASP A 116 -17.31 -22.30 6.04
C ASP A 116 -16.12 -22.60 6.99
N GLU A 117 -15.02 -21.86 6.86
CA GLU A 117 -13.78 -21.96 7.64
C GLU A 117 -13.08 -23.33 7.55
N LYS A 118 -13.35 -24.11 6.51
CA LYS A 118 -12.75 -25.43 6.29
C LYS A 118 -11.48 -25.39 5.43
N LYS A 119 -11.30 -24.32 4.66
CA LYS A 119 -10.19 -24.16 3.73
C LYS A 119 -9.50 -22.82 3.89
N VAL A 120 -8.24 -22.77 3.48
CA VAL A 120 -7.43 -21.56 3.40
C VAL A 120 -6.89 -21.39 1.98
N LEU A 121 -7.15 -20.24 1.38
CA LEU A 121 -6.68 -19.85 0.06
C LEU A 121 -5.46 -18.94 0.16
N TYR A 122 -4.45 -19.21 -0.67
CA TYR A 122 -3.28 -18.35 -0.82
C TYR A 122 -2.74 -18.36 -2.25
N VAL A 123 -1.79 -17.45 -2.53
CA VAL A 123 -1.15 -17.31 -3.84
C VAL A 123 0.31 -17.77 -3.76
N ALA A 124 0.76 -18.55 -4.73
CA ALA A 124 2.15 -19.01 -4.81
C ALA A 124 2.70 -18.97 -6.24
N GLU A 125 4.02 -19.12 -6.38
CA GLU A 125 4.68 -19.28 -7.68
C GLU A 125 4.32 -20.63 -8.32
N LYS A 126 3.98 -20.63 -9.61
CA LYS A 126 3.82 -21.84 -10.42
C LYS A 126 5.20 -22.48 -10.60
N LYS A 127 5.31 -23.77 -10.32
CA LYS A 127 6.55 -24.48 -10.63
C LYS A 127 6.80 -24.52 -12.14
N PRO A 128 8.05 -24.30 -12.58
CA PRO A 128 8.38 -24.54 -13.98
C PRO A 128 8.22 -26.02 -14.30
N PRO A 129 7.87 -26.37 -15.56
CA PRO A 129 7.93 -27.73 -16.03
C PRO A 129 9.33 -28.32 -15.80
N LYS A 130 9.41 -29.63 -15.50
CA LYS A 130 10.69 -30.31 -15.38
C LYS A 130 11.35 -30.36 -16.76
N SER A 131 12.55 -29.80 -16.90
CA SER A 131 13.37 -29.92 -18.11
C SER A 131 14.54 -30.87 -17.89
N ASP A 132 14.97 -31.52 -18.98
CA ASP A 132 16.17 -32.36 -18.98
C ASP A 132 17.38 -31.52 -19.42
N PRO A 133 18.53 -31.62 -18.73
CA PRO A 133 19.73 -30.90 -19.16
C PRO A 133 20.17 -31.30 -20.55
N PHE A 134 20.59 -30.31 -21.32
CA PHE A 134 21.05 -30.54 -22.69
C PHE A 134 22.26 -31.49 -22.71
N TYR A 135 23.15 -31.33 -21.72
CA TYR A 135 24.33 -32.17 -21.51
C TYR A 135 24.19 -32.98 -20.20
N LYS A 136 23.79 -34.25 -20.29
CA LYS A 136 23.79 -35.17 -19.14
C LYS A 136 25.24 -35.53 -18.76
N ARG A 137 25.79 -34.94 -17.70
CA ARG A 137 27.17 -35.19 -17.22
C ARG A 137 27.31 -36.39 -16.26
N LYS A 138 26.21 -37.02 -15.82
CA LYS A 138 26.23 -38.21 -14.96
C LYS A 138 25.52 -39.38 -15.62
N ALA A 139 26.09 -40.58 -15.46
CA ALA A 139 25.43 -41.84 -15.79
C ALA A 139 24.14 -41.99 -14.95
N PRO A 140 23.09 -42.64 -15.49
CA PRO A 140 21.81 -42.76 -14.78
C PRO A 140 22.03 -43.57 -13.50
N LEU A 141 21.79 -42.93 -12.35
CA LEU A 141 21.50 -43.66 -11.12
C LEU A 141 20.06 -44.20 -11.24
N SER A 142 19.91 -45.45 -10.82
CA SER A 142 18.74 -46.31 -10.97
C SER A 142 17.40 -45.65 -10.64
N ASN A 143 16.38 -46.05 -11.42
CA ASN A 143 14.94 -45.81 -11.24
C ASN A 143 14.50 -45.54 -9.81
N ASP A 144 14.03 -44.32 -9.54
CA ASP A 144 12.96 -44.10 -8.58
C ASP A 144 11.67 -43.87 -9.36
N GLY A 145 10.75 -44.82 -9.20
CA GLY A 145 9.40 -44.76 -9.75
C GLY A 145 8.61 -43.63 -9.09
N GLY A 146 8.18 -42.66 -9.89
CA GLY A 146 7.33 -41.56 -9.46
C GLY A 146 6.55 -41.00 -10.65
N SER A 147 5.31 -41.47 -10.75
CA SER A 147 4.19 -41.10 -11.63
C SER A 147 4.27 -39.79 -12.43
N GLY A 148 4.02 -39.91 -13.74
CA GLY A 148 3.58 -38.83 -14.63
C GLY A 148 4.60 -38.47 -15.71
N ASP A 149 4.58 -39.18 -16.84
CA ASP A 149 5.31 -38.84 -18.06
C ASP A 149 4.71 -37.56 -18.69
N GLU A 150 5.11 -36.39 -18.20
CA GLU A 150 5.14 -35.20 -19.04
C GLU A 150 6.47 -35.24 -19.83
N GLU A 151 6.40 -35.16 -21.16
CA GLU A 151 7.59 -35.06 -22.02
C GLU A 151 8.47 -33.89 -21.56
N LYS A 152 9.58 -34.21 -20.89
CA LYS A 152 10.52 -33.19 -20.43
C LYS A 152 11.21 -32.57 -21.63
N THR A 153 11.00 -31.28 -21.87
CA THR A 153 11.72 -30.55 -22.90
C THR A 153 13.21 -30.48 -22.54
N LYS A 154 14.06 -30.85 -23.51
CA LYS A 154 15.51 -30.92 -23.32
C LYS A 154 16.14 -29.55 -23.58
N GLY A 155 16.98 -29.09 -22.64
CA GLY A 155 17.79 -27.87 -22.80
C GLY A 155 17.09 -26.55 -22.49
N GLU A 156 15.88 -26.60 -21.94
CA GLU A 156 15.10 -25.40 -21.57
C GLU A 156 15.41 -24.85 -20.17
N GLU A 157 16.31 -25.50 -19.42
CA GLU A 157 16.68 -25.12 -18.05
C GLU A 157 17.31 -23.72 -17.92
N TYR A 158 17.78 -23.14 -19.03
CA TYR A 158 18.33 -21.78 -19.10
C TYR A 158 17.43 -20.80 -19.88
N LEU A 159 16.22 -21.20 -20.27
CA LEU A 159 15.30 -20.26 -20.91
C LEU A 159 14.95 -19.15 -19.94
N PHE A 160 15.21 -17.91 -20.36
CA PHE A 160 14.87 -16.74 -19.57
C PHE A 160 13.34 -16.61 -19.51
N VAL A 161 12.80 -16.73 -18.29
CA VAL A 161 11.40 -16.42 -18.00
C VAL A 161 11.35 -15.09 -17.28
N GLN A 162 10.69 -14.12 -17.92
CA GLN A 162 10.55 -12.79 -17.36
C GLN A 162 9.76 -12.83 -16.04
N ASP A 163 10.32 -12.22 -15.00
CA ASP A 163 9.64 -11.93 -13.74
C ASP A 163 9.06 -10.50 -13.71
N TRP A 164 8.40 -10.13 -12.62
CA TRP A 164 7.80 -8.81 -12.47
C TRP A 164 8.81 -7.70 -12.11
N GLY A 165 10.08 -8.01 -11.83
CA GLY A 165 11.11 -7.03 -11.47
C GLY A 165 10.82 -6.27 -10.16
N GLU A 166 11.39 -5.07 -10.00
CA GLU A 166 11.22 -4.22 -8.81
C GLU A 166 11.50 -4.98 -7.49
N GLN A 167 10.54 -5.07 -6.57
CA GLN A 167 10.62 -5.91 -5.36
C GLN A 167 9.86 -7.24 -5.51
N LEU A 168 9.55 -7.62 -6.75
CA LEU A 168 8.83 -8.83 -7.15
C LEU A 168 9.74 -9.77 -7.96
N VAL A 169 11.06 -9.64 -7.80
CA VAL A 169 12.07 -10.50 -8.42
C VAL A 169 11.77 -11.97 -8.09
N GLY A 170 11.88 -12.82 -9.11
CA GLY A 170 11.58 -14.25 -9.02
C GLY A 170 10.11 -14.60 -9.20
N LYS A 171 9.18 -13.64 -9.12
CA LYS A 171 7.75 -13.86 -9.35
C LYS A 171 7.45 -13.85 -10.84
N LYS A 172 7.13 -15.01 -11.39
CA LYS A 172 6.93 -15.19 -12.83
C LYS A 172 5.48 -15.51 -13.12
N LYS A 173 4.92 -16.48 -12.42
CA LYS A 173 3.56 -16.96 -12.69
C LYS A 173 2.87 -17.32 -11.39
N SER A 174 1.74 -16.70 -11.09
CA SER A 174 0.95 -17.07 -9.91
C SER A 174 0.04 -18.28 -10.17
N VAL A 175 -0.17 -19.05 -9.11
CA VAL A 175 -1.24 -20.04 -8.96
C VAL A 175 -2.05 -19.75 -7.70
N LEU A 176 -3.30 -20.18 -7.70
CA LEU A 176 -4.15 -20.21 -6.51
C LEU A 176 -4.05 -21.58 -5.86
N VAL A 177 -3.87 -21.60 -4.56
CA VAL A 177 -3.70 -22.83 -3.79
C VAL A 177 -4.70 -22.85 -2.65
N GLU A 178 -5.46 -23.94 -2.54
CA GLU A 178 -6.31 -24.22 -1.38
C GLU A 178 -5.64 -25.26 -0.49
N TYR A 179 -5.61 -24.99 0.81
CA TYR A 179 -5.37 -25.98 1.83
C TYR A 179 -6.69 -26.39 2.48
N ASP A 180 -7.05 -27.67 2.38
CA ASP A 180 -8.20 -28.27 3.04
C ASP A 180 -7.79 -28.81 4.41
N ILE A 181 -8.37 -28.24 5.46
CA ILE A 181 -7.99 -28.54 6.85
C ILE A 181 -8.53 -29.91 7.29
N GLU A 182 -9.71 -30.29 6.79
CA GLU A 182 -10.38 -31.54 7.16
C GLU A 182 -9.66 -32.72 6.51
N ASN A 183 -9.32 -32.61 5.23
CA ASN A 183 -8.65 -33.66 4.45
C ASN A 183 -7.12 -33.61 4.53
N ASP A 184 -6.56 -32.55 5.12
CA ASP A 184 -5.11 -32.29 5.20
C ASP A 184 -4.43 -32.36 3.83
N SER A 185 -5.06 -31.72 2.83
CA SER A 185 -4.60 -31.73 1.44
C SER A 185 -4.35 -30.31 0.94
N VAL A 186 -3.35 -30.17 0.07
CA VAL A 186 -3.01 -28.92 -0.63
C VAL A 186 -3.24 -29.12 -2.11
N GLU A 187 -4.04 -28.26 -2.73
CA GLU A 187 -4.40 -28.38 -4.14
C GLU A 187 -4.24 -27.06 -4.89
N ILE A 188 -3.68 -27.12 -6.10
CA ILE A 188 -3.64 -25.99 -7.03
C ILE A 188 -4.95 -25.94 -7.80
N LEU A 189 -5.64 -24.81 -7.75
CA LEU A 189 -6.86 -24.60 -8.51
C LEU A 189 -6.57 -24.53 -10.01
N LYS A 190 -7.38 -25.25 -10.78
CA LYS A 190 -7.26 -25.35 -12.24
C LYS A 190 -8.05 -24.23 -12.92
N GLY A 191 -7.87 -24.10 -14.24
CA GLY A 191 -8.67 -23.17 -15.07
C GLY A 191 -8.02 -21.82 -15.36
N ILE A 192 -6.98 -21.42 -14.61
CA ILE A 192 -6.27 -20.15 -14.84
C ILE A 192 -5.44 -20.24 -16.14
N PRO A 193 -5.66 -19.35 -17.13
CA PRO A 193 -4.92 -19.38 -18.39
C PRO A 193 -3.41 -19.14 -18.23
N ASP A 194 -2.60 -19.72 -19.12
CA ASP A 194 -1.12 -19.60 -19.07
C ASP A 194 -0.58 -18.20 -19.36
N ASN A 195 -1.40 -17.30 -19.92
CA ASN A 195 -1.07 -15.89 -20.12
C ASN A 195 -1.59 -14.94 -19.01
N ILE A 196 -2.09 -15.46 -17.88
CA ILE A 196 -2.63 -14.65 -16.78
C ILE A 196 -1.89 -14.85 -15.45
N CYS A 197 -1.45 -13.78 -14.79
CA CYS A 197 -1.11 -13.83 -13.36
C CYS A 197 -2.29 -13.33 -12.53
N VAL A 198 -2.83 -14.17 -11.66
CA VAL A 198 -3.86 -13.79 -10.69
C VAL A 198 -3.24 -13.21 -9.41
N ALA A 199 -3.96 -12.30 -8.78
CA ALA A 199 -3.55 -11.56 -7.59
C ALA A 199 -4.76 -11.24 -6.71
N GLN A 200 -4.53 -11.00 -5.42
CA GLN A 200 -5.55 -10.51 -4.48
C GLN A 200 -6.84 -11.35 -4.44
N PRO A 201 -6.78 -12.69 -4.52
CA PRO A 201 -7.99 -13.52 -4.56
C PRO A 201 -8.79 -13.43 -3.26
N LYS A 202 -10.12 -13.53 -3.39
CA LYS A 202 -11.12 -13.55 -2.32
C LYS A 202 -12.18 -14.60 -2.65
N TYR A 203 -12.60 -15.38 -1.65
CA TYR A 203 -13.80 -16.20 -1.79
C TYR A 203 -15.04 -15.33 -1.98
N SER A 204 -15.99 -15.82 -2.78
CA SER A 204 -17.34 -15.30 -2.78
C SER A 204 -18.00 -15.51 -1.41
N PRO A 205 -18.95 -14.65 -1.00
CA PRO A 205 -19.62 -14.80 0.29
C PRO A 205 -20.33 -16.14 0.47
N ASP A 206 -20.80 -16.75 -0.63
CA ASP A 206 -21.44 -18.06 -0.65
C ASP A 206 -20.45 -19.24 -0.84
N GLY A 207 -19.16 -18.96 -0.97
CA GLY A 207 -18.10 -19.97 -1.07
C GLY A 207 -18.06 -20.75 -2.38
N LYS A 208 -18.77 -20.30 -3.43
CA LYS A 208 -18.89 -21.03 -4.70
C LYS A 208 -17.85 -20.67 -5.76
N TYR A 209 -17.16 -19.54 -5.61
CA TYR A 209 -16.14 -19.10 -6.55
C TYR A 209 -15.14 -18.16 -5.87
N ILE A 210 -14.07 -17.86 -6.59
CA ILE A 210 -13.03 -16.91 -6.20
C ILE A 210 -13.04 -15.75 -7.17
N ILE A 211 -12.88 -14.53 -6.66
CA ILE A 211 -12.62 -13.33 -7.47
C ILE A 211 -11.28 -12.73 -7.12
N GLY A 212 -10.70 -11.96 -8.03
CA GLY A 212 -9.46 -11.24 -7.76
C GLY A 212 -9.05 -10.40 -8.97
N VAL A 213 -7.78 -10.02 -9.01
CA VAL A 213 -7.20 -9.27 -10.14
C VAL A 213 -6.45 -10.23 -11.06
N ALA A 214 -6.66 -10.09 -12.36
CA ALA A 214 -5.94 -10.83 -13.39
C ALA A 214 -5.08 -9.86 -14.21
N TYR A 215 -3.78 -10.11 -14.23
CA TYR A 215 -2.80 -9.40 -15.03
C TYR A 215 -2.47 -10.18 -16.30
N ASN A 216 -2.56 -9.52 -17.46
CA ASN A 216 -2.11 -10.10 -18.72
C ASN A 216 -0.57 -10.17 -18.76
N THR A 217 -0.04 -11.32 -19.16
CA THR A 217 1.40 -11.57 -19.26
C THR A 217 1.90 -11.81 -20.68
N GLU A 218 1.06 -11.62 -21.72
CA GLU A 218 1.51 -11.70 -23.12
C GLU A 218 2.51 -10.60 -23.45
N TYR A 219 2.33 -9.41 -22.84
CA TYR A 219 3.23 -8.29 -22.98
C TYR A 219 4.30 -8.27 -21.87
N ARG A 220 5.30 -7.40 -22.04
CA ARG A 220 6.44 -7.28 -21.14
C ARG A 220 6.00 -6.98 -19.69
N LYS A 221 6.39 -7.84 -18.75
CA LYS A 221 6.20 -7.65 -17.29
C LYS A 221 7.18 -6.58 -16.79
N LEU A 222 6.74 -5.32 -16.69
CA LEU A 222 7.56 -4.21 -16.23
C LEU A 222 7.03 -3.69 -14.89
N GLY A 223 7.23 -4.40 -13.79
CA GLY A 223 6.85 -3.89 -12.48
C GLY A 223 5.34 -3.81 -12.21
N LEU A 224 4.98 -3.83 -10.93
CA LEU A 224 3.62 -3.59 -10.44
C LEU A 224 3.59 -2.67 -9.21
N ILE A 225 4.72 -2.53 -8.52
CA ILE A 225 4.85 -1.70 -7.32
C ILE A 225 4.99 -0.23 -7.73
N TYR A 226 5.94 0.08 -8.63
CA TYR A 226 6.16 1.45 -9.09
C TYR A 226 5.55 1.72 -10.47
N CYS A 227 5.06 0.68 -11.13
CA CYS A 227 4.34 0.74 -12.40
C CYS A 227 2.92 0.17 -12.25
N SER A 228 2.15 0.67 -11.30
CA SER A 228 0.91 0.02 -10.84
C SER A 228 -0.28 0.11 -11.81
N ASN A 229 -0.14 0.74 -12.98
CA ASN A 229 -1.16 0.97 -14.01
C ASN A 229 -1.02 -0.01 -15.19
N ARG A 230 -0.63 -1.26 -14.90
CA ARG A 230 -0.61 -2.35 -15.88
C ARG A 230 -2.02 -2.82 -16.20
N ASP A 231 -2.19 -3.25 -17.44
CA ASP A 231 -3.43 -3.87 -17.91
C ASP A 231 -3.84 -5.01 -16.98
N SER A 232 -5.01 -4.83 -16.37
CA SER A 232 -5.56 -5.81 -15.45
C SER A 232 -7.06 -5.69 -15.34
N THR A 233 -7.70 -6.82 -15.09
CA THR A 233 -9.15 -6.94 -15.00
C THR A 233 -9.56 -7.73 -13.76
N VAL A 234 -10.84 -7.73 -13.45
CA VAL A 234 -11.41 -8.63 -12.45
C VAL A 234 -11.60 -10.01 -13.08
N PHE A 235 -11.19 -11.06 -12.37
CA PHE A 235 -11.53 -12.44 -12.74
C PHE A 235 -12.54 -13.05 -11.76
N LYS A 236 -13.22 -14.09 -12.24
CA LYS A 236 -14.00 -15.04 -11.46
C LYS A 236 -13.54 -16.45 -11.85
N LEU A 237 -13.23 -17.28 -10.86
CA LEU A 237 -12.87 -18.69 -11.04
C LEU A 237 -13.78 -19.54 -10.14
N ASP A 238 -14.50 -20.49 -10.72
CA ASP A 238 -15.19 -21.51 -9.92
C ASP A 238 -14.32 -22.76 -9.71
N PHE A 239 -14.81 -23.68 -8.87
CA PHE A 239 -14.08 -24.89 -8.50
C PHE A 239 -14.17 -26.00 -9.57
N GLU A 240 -14.92 -25.80 -10.65
CA GLU A 240 -14.91 -26.68 -11.83
C GLU A 240 -13.80 -26.29 -12.82
N GLY A 241 -13.15 -25.13 -12.60
CA GLY A 241 -12.09 -24.61 -13.44
C GLY A 241 -12.59 -23.65 -14.53
N ASN A 242 -13.82 -23.16 -14.45
CA ASN A 242 -14.32 -22.15 -15.37
C ASN A 242 -13.78 -20.77 -14.96
N PHE A 243 -12.92 -20.21 -15.82
CA PHE A 243 -12.30 -18.91 -15.62
C PHE A 243 -12.97 -17.85 -16.49
N LEU A 244 -13.57 -16.85 -15.84
CA LEU A 244 -14.18 -15.69 -16.46
C LEU A 244 -13.34 -14.45 -16.15
N LYS A 245 -13.11 -13.60 -17.14
CA LYS A 245 -12.51 -12.27 -16.97
C LYS A 245 -13.46 -11.20 -17.50
N LEU A 246 -13.53 -10.06 -16.82
CA LEU A 246 -14.29 -8.93 -17.36
C LEU A 246 -13.56 -8.31 -18.56
N GLN A 247 -14.32 -7.89 -19.57
CA GLN A 247 -13.79 -7.13 -20.70
C GLN A 247 -13.73 -5.64 -20.32
N LEU A 248 -12.61 -5.24 -19.74
CA LEU A 248 -12.32 -3.86 -19.33
C LEU A 248 -11.17 -3.34 -20.17
N GLU A 249 -11.48 -2.72 -21.30
CA GLU A 249 -10.46 -2.22 -22.25
C GLU A 249 -9.66 -1.05 -21.68
N ASP A 250 -8.34 -1.08 -21.84
CA ASP A 250 -7.40 -0.04 -21.43
C ASP A 250 -7.48 0.34 -19.94
N LEU A 251 -7.90 -0.59 -19.08
CA LEU A 251 -8.03 -0.35 -17.64
C LEU A 251 -7.03 -1.17 -16.80
N ALA A 252 -6.62 -0.57 -15.69
CA ALA A 252 -5.86 -1.19 -14.63
C ALA A 252 -6.74 -1.24 -13.37
N VAL A 253 -7.03 -2.44 -12.89
CA VAL A 253 -7.87 -2.73 -11.72
C VAL A 253 -7.05 -3.14 -10.50
N LYS A 254 -7.50 -2.73 -9.31
CA LYS A 254 -6.96 -3.11 -8.01
C LYS A 254 -8.06 -3.37 -6.98
N SER A 255 -7.76 -4.32 -6.08
CA SER A 255 -8.48 -4.57 -4.83
C SER A 255 -9.99 -4.76 -4.95
N PRO A 256 -10.47 -5.73 -5.75
CA PRO A 256 -11.88 -6.06 -5.76
C PRO A 256 -12.34 -6.63 -4.42
N ILE A 257 -13.47 -6.13 -3.91
CA ILE A 257 -14.07 -6.51 -2.63
C ILE A 257 -15.59 -6.64 -2.77
N PHE A 258 -16.17 -7.64 -2.11
CA PHE A 258 -17.63 -7.80 -2.05
C PHE A 258 -18.27 -6.77 -1.13
N THR A 259 -19.48 -6.34 -1.47
CA THR A 259 -20.36 -5.63 -0.53
C THR A 259 -20.80 -6.58 0.60
N PRO A 260 -21.13 -6.06 1.80
CA PRO A 260 -21.50 -6.91 2.94
C PRO A 260 -22.72 -7.82 2.69
N ASP A 261 -23.64 -7.40 1.82
CA ASP A 261 -24.81 -8.18 1.40
C ASP A 261 -24.49 -9.26 0.36
N GLY A 262 -23.26 -9.28 -0.17
CA GLY A 262 -22.82 -10.19 -1.23
C GLY A 262 -23.50 -10.00 -2.58
N GLN A 263 -24.20 -8.88 -2.81
CA GLN A 263 -24.94 -8.62 -4.06
C GLN A 263 -24.12 -7.87 -5.11
N SER A 264 -22.99 -7.28 -4.72
CA SER A 264 -22.18 -6.45 -5.60
C SER A 264 -20.70 -6.61 -5.31
N LEU A 265 -19.89 -6.18 -6.28
CA LEU A 265 -18.45 -6.07 -6.18
C LEU A 265 -18.04 -4.61 -6.38
N VAL A 266 -17.07 -4.16 -5.59
CA VAL A 266 -16.47 -2.82 -5.67
C VAL A 266 -14.97 -2.95 -5.88
N TRP A 267 -14.38 -2.11 -6.73
CA TRP A 267 -12.93 -2.08 -6.94
C TRP A 267 -12.44 -0.69 -7.35
N LEU A 268 -11.12 -0.53 -7.36
CA LEU A 268 -10.45 0.66 -7.85
C LEU A 268 -9.98 0.42 -9.27
N GLN A 269 -10.17 1.38 -10.17
CA GLN A 269 -9.67 1.29 -11.53
C GLN A 269 -9.16 2.63 -12.07
N ARG A 270 -8.32 2.58 -13.10
CA ARG A 270 -7.87 3.75 -13.87
C ARG A 270 -7.45 3.32 -15.27
N LYS A 271 -7.13 4.29 -16.13
CA LYS A 271 -6.52 4.00 -17.44
C LYS A 271 -5.14 3.37 -17.28
N THR A 272 -4.82 2.45 -18.19
CA THR A 272 -3.46 1.90 -18.34
C THR A 272 -2.51 2.93 -18.93
N GLY A 273 -1.22 2.77 -18.67
CA GLY A 273 -0.20 3.68 -19.20
C GLY A 273 -0.27 5.10 -18.65
N GLY A 274 0.52 6.00 -19.22
CA GLY A 274 0.69 7.34 -18.67
C GLY A 274 1.38 7.32 -17.29
N PRO A 275 1.08 8.29 -16.40
CA PRO A 275 1.70 8.38 -15.08
C PRO A 275 1.36 7.16 -14.21
N HIS A 276 2.38 6.48 -13.67
CA HIS A 276 2.19 5.20 -12.97
C HIS A 276 1.30 5.26 -11.72
N ALA A 277 1.27 6.39 -11.02
CA ALA A 277 0.45 6.59 -9.82
C ALA A 277 -0.73 7.54 -10.06
N SER A 278 -1.26 7.56 -11.30
CA SER A 278 -2.48 8.31 -11.65
C SER A 278 -3.64 8.00 -10.70
N ALA A 279 -4.53 8.98 -10.53
CA ALA A 279 -5.73 8.85 -9.73
C ALA A 279 -6.61 7.67 -10.18
N MET A 280 -7.30 7.07 -9.21
CA MET A 280 -8.21 5.95 -9.39
C MET A 280 -9.66 6.45 -9.34
N ALA A 281 -10.52 5.79 -10.10
CA ALA A 281 -11.96 5.76 -9.87
C ALA A 281 -12.32 4.59 -8.94
N LEU A 282 -13.36 4.78 -8.13
CA LEU A 282 -14.04 3.70 -7.42
C LEU A 282 -15.27 3.31 -8.22
N VAL A 283 -15.42 2.02 -8.51
CA VAL A 283 -16.55 1.53 -9.31
C VAL A 283 -17.23 0.34 -8.66
N LYS A 284 -18.48 0.08 -9.05
CA LYS A 284 -19.34 -0.98 -8.50
C LYS A 284 -20.02 -1.75 -9.63
N ALA A 285 -20.05 -3.08 -9.55
CA ALA A 285 -20.85 -3.93 -10.42
C ALA A 285 -21.77 -4.86 -9.61
N ASN A 286 -22.96 -5.14 -10.15
CA ASN A 286 -23.88 -6.09 -9.55
C ASN A 286 -23.48 -7.53 -9.91
N LEU A 287 -23.77 -8.47 -9.03
CA LEU A 287 -23.57 -9.90 -9.25
C LEU A 287 -24.84 -10.55 -9.82
N PRO A 288 -24.73 -11.63 -10.62
CA PRO A 288 -23.50 -12.32 -11.01
C PRO A 288 -22.69 -11.55 -12.09
N LEU A 289 -21.36 -11.71 -12.05
CA LEU A 289 -20.49 -11.21 -13.13
C LEU A 289 -20.63 -12.06 -14.40
N THR A 290 -20.60 -11.38 -15.53
CA THR A 290 -20.48 -11.89 -16.90
C THR A 290 -19.33 -11.16 -17.59
N GLU A 291 -18.81 -11.68 -18.71
CA GLU A 291 -17.71 -11.04 -19.45
C GLU A 291 -18.02 -9.58 -19.84
N ASN A 292 -19.29 -9.28 -20.10
CA ASN A 292 -19.78 -7.97 -20.52
C ASN A 292 -20.29 -7.11 -19.35
N THR A 293 -19.99 -7.49 -18.10
CA THR A 293 -20.43 -6.71 -16.95
C THR A 293 -19.72 -5.36 -16.92
N ALA A 294 -20.48 -4.30 -17.20
CA ALA A 294 -20.01 -2.94 -17.09
C ALA A 294 -20.23 -2.40 -15.67
N PRO A 295 -19.18 -1.89 -14.99
CA PRO A 295 -19.34 -1.28 -13.69
C PRO A 295 -19.92 0.13 -13.77
N ARG A 296 -20.64 0.53 -12.72
CA ARG A 296 -21.05 1.91 -12.47
C ARG A 296 -19.95 2.64 -11.71
N VAL A 297 -19.61 3.86 -12.14
CA VAL A 297 -18.71 4.74 -11.40
C VAL A 297 -19.41 5.23 -10.12
N VAL A 298 -18.74 5.05 -8.97
CA VAL A 298 -19.18 5.53 -7.65
C VAL A 298 -18.47 6.83 -7.31
N VAL A 299 -17.15 6.87 -7.49
CA VAL A 299 -16.32 8.07 -7.40
C VAL A 299 -15.45 8.11 -8.63
N ASP A 300 -15.58 9.16 -9.43
CA ASP A 300 -14.80 9.32 -10.66
C ASP A 300 -13.39 9.88 -10.38
N ILE A 301 -12.53 9.84 -11.39
CA ILE A 301 -11.22 10.48 -11.38
C ILE A 301 -11.40 11.99 -11.22
N VAL A 302 -10.74 12.56 -10.23
CA VAL A 302 -10.79 14.00 -9.95
C VAL A 302 -9.63 14.70 -10.66
N GLU A 303 -9.96 15.51 -11.66
CA GLU A 303 -8.96 16.23 -12.45
C GLU A 303 -8.16 17.26 -11.66
N LYS A 304 -8.84 18.10 -10.88
CA LYS A 304 -8.20 19.17 -10.10
C LYS A 304 -8.59 19.07 -8.64
N VAL A 305 -9.83 19.42 -8.34
CA VAL A 305 -10.41 19.40 -7.00
C VAL A 305 -11.93 19.45 -7.13
N ILE A 306 -12.63 18.74 -6.26
CA ILE A 306 -14.08 18.86 -6.10
C ILE A 306 -14.43 19.20 -4.65
N LYS A 307 -15.65 19.69 -4.44
CA LYS A 307 -16.26 19.83 -3.12
C LYS A 307 -17.04 18.57 -2.80
N ILE A 308 -16.80 18.03 -1.60
CA ILE A 308 -17.48 16.83 -1.09
C ILE A 308 -18.55 17.18 -0.06
N GLN A 309 -19.26 16.19 0.47
CA GLN A 309 -20.50 16.38 1.25
C GLN A 309 -20.36 17.34 2.45
N ASN A 310 -19.18 17.42 3.05
CA ASN A 310 -18.88 18.31 4.17
C ASN A 310 -18.13 19.60 3.74
N GLU A 311 -18.26 20.02 2.48
CA GLU A 311 -17.67 21.23 1.87
C GLU A 311 -16.13 21.30 1.86
N GLU A 312 -15.48 20.20 2.25
CA GLU A 312 -14.04 20.02 2.18
C GLU A 312 -13.58 19.82 0.73
N SER A 313 -12.31 20.14 0.48
CA SER A 313 -11.70 19.92 -0.83
C SER A 313 -11.25 18.46 -0.97
N PHE A 314 -11.50 17.85 -2.13
CA PHE A 314 -11.08 16.48 -2.43
C PHE A 314 -10.37 16.42 -3.77
N TYR A 315 -9.18 15.81 -3.78
CA TYR A 315 -8.25 15.78 -4.92
C TYR A 315 -8.21 14.43 -5.66
N GLY A 316 -9.12 13.52 -5.31
CA GLY A 316 -9.22 12.19 -5.91
C GLY A 316 -8.66 11.06 -5.04
N LEU A 317 -8.76 9.85 -5.57
CA LEU A 317 -8.28 8.62 -4.93
C LEU A 317 -6.91 8.25 -5.50
N TYR A 318 -5.91 8.06 -4.64
CA TYR A 318 -4.56 7.61 -5.02
C TYR A 318 -4.16 6.32 -4.30
N ASN A 319 -5.06 5.74 -3.51
CA ASN A 319 -4.85 4.46 -2.89
C ASN A 319 -5.00 3.33 -3.89
N THR A 320 -4.30 2.23 -3.61
CA THR A 320 -4.33 1.00 -4.41
C THR A 320 -5.02 -0.16 -3.68
N GLY A 321 -5.57 0.09 -2.49
CA GLY A 321 -6.26 -0.89 -1.69
C GLY A 321 -7.08 -0.29 -0.56
N PHE A 322 -7.64 -1.17 0.27
CA PHE A 322 -8.59 -0.85 1.34
C PHE A 322 -8.04 -1.25 2.71
N PRO A 323 -8.58 -0.67 3.82
CA PRO A 323 -8.43 -1.24 5.15
C PRO A 323 -8.77 -2.75 5.18
N LYS A 324 -8.26 -3.48 6.18
CA LYS A 324 -8.41 -4.96 6.29
C LYS A 324 -9.88 -5.38 6.18
N ARG A 325 -10.75 -4.67 6.89
CA ARG A 325 -12.21 -4.66 6.69
C ARG A 325 -12.62 -3.20 6.48
N PRO A 326 -13.18 -2.83 5.33
CA PRO A 326 -13.49 -1.44 5.02
C PRO A 326 -14.98 -1.09 5.17
N TRP A 327 -15.83 -2.02 5.57
CA TRP A 327 -17.28 -1.82 5.55
C TRP A 327 -17.84 -1.42 6.91
N ALA A 328 -18.53 -0.29 6.92
CA ALA A 328 -19.45 0.11 7.98
C ALA A 328 -20.90 -0.21 7.59
N SER A 329 -21.85 0.05 8.50
CA SER A 329 -23.27 -0.15 8.21
C SER A 329 -23.76 0.78 7.09
N ALA A 330 -24.93 0.47 6.53
CA ALA A 330 -25.57 1.26 5.47
C ALA A 330 -24.71 1.46 4.21
N ASN A 331 -23.97 0.42 3.78
CA ASN A 331 -23.18 0.44 2.55
C ASN A 331 -22.10 1.54 2.52
N ARG A 332 -21.56 1.88 3.69
CA ARG A 332 -20.50 2.87 3.84
C ARG A 332 -19.13 2.21 3.76
N LEU A 333 -18.37 2.57 2.73
CA LEU A 333 -17.01 2.08 2.48
C LEU A 333 -15.98 3.07 3.04
N LEU A 334 -15.03 2.58 3.82
CA LEU A 334 -13.93 3.37 4.37
C LEU A 334 -12.65 3.12 3.56
N LEU A 335 -11.95 4.21 3.22
CA LEU A 335 -10.64 4.15 2.57
C LEU A 335 -9.74 5.29 3.03
N ASN A 336 -8.46 5.20 2.67
CA ASN A 336 -7.46 6.24 2.96
C ASN A 336 -6.88 6.72 1.63
N THR A 337 -6.60 8.01 1.46
CA THR A 337 -5.96 8.52 0.22
C THR A 337 -5.13 9.78 0.49
N ASN A 338 -4.09 10.00 -0.31
CA ASN A 338 -3.27 11.20 -0.27
C ASN A 338 -4.09 12.44 -0.67
N GLN A 339 -3.95 13.53 0.09
CA GLN A 339 -4.59 14.82 -0.13
C GLN A 339 -3.58 15.93 0.17
N LYS A 340 -2.93 16.45 -0.87
CA LYS A 340 -1.78 17.35 -0.80
C LYS A 340 -0.73 16.87 0.20
N TYR A 341 -0.72 17.48 1.38
CA TYR A 341 0.24 17.28 2.47
C TYR A 341 -0.11 16.18 3.44
N THR A 342 -1.27 15.53 3.32
CA THR A 342 -1.75 14.56 4.30
C THR A 342 -2.23 13.29 3.63
N ILE A 343 -2.39 12.23 4.43
CA ILE A 343 -3.25 11.11 4.08
C ILE A 343 -4.49 11.24 4.96
N ASN A 344 -5.66 11.25 4.33
CA ASN A 344 -6.94 11.38 5.02
C ASN A 344 -7.76 10.09 4.86
N SER A 345 -8.63 9.84 5.83
CA SER A 345 -9.62 8.76 5.77
C SER A 345 -10.97 9.30 5.31
N TYR A 346 -11.64 8.56 4.44
CA TYR A 346 -12.94 8.92 3.89
C TYR A 346 -13.95 7.82 4.11
N VAL A 347 -15.21 8.23 4.24
CA VAL A 347 -16.38 7.35 4.09
C VAL A 347 -17.03 7.65 2.75
N ILE A 348 -17.31 6.60 1.99
CA ILE A 348 -18.02 6.68 0.71
C ILE A 348 -19.31 5.87 0.85
N ASP A 349 -20.45 6.53 0.69
CA ASP A 349 -21.72 5.83 0.50
C ASP A 349 -21.76 5.31 -0.95
N ILE A 350 -21.66 3.99 -1.14
CA ILE A 350 -21.55 3.40 -2.48
C ILE A 350 -22.86 3.45 -3.29
N GLY A 351 -23.98 3.83 -2.66
CA GLY A 351 -25.27 4.01 -3.33
C GLY A 351 -25.32 5.37 -4.03
N SER A 352 -25.16 6.42 -3.24
CA SER A 352 -25.19 7.83 -3.66
C SER A 352 -23.90 8.32 -4.31
N GLY A 353 -22.75 7.74 -3.96
CA GLY A 353 -21.43 8.27 -4.32
C GLY A 353 -20.98 9.44 -3.43
N HIS A 354 -21.72 9.77 -2.37
CA HIS A 354 -21.30 10.82 -1.43
C HIS A 354 -20.02 10.43 -0.70
N VAL A 355 -19.08 11.37 -0.68
CA VAL A 355 -17.78 11.24 -0.03
C VAL A 355 -17.76 12.18 1.19
N THR A 356 -17.34 11.66 2.34
CA THR A 356 -17.20 12.43 3.58
C THR A 356 -15.81 12.23 4.17
N ASN A 357 -15.09 13.33 4.45
CA ASN A 357 -13.79 13.28 5.11
C ASN A 357 -13.94 13.04 6.63
N LEU A 358 -13.24 12.05 7.18
CA LEU A 358 -13.07 11.84 8.61
C LEU A 358 -11.89 12.70 9.10
N LYS A 359 -12.14 13.99 9.23
CA LYS A 359 -11.12 15.02 9.41
C LYS A 359 -10.23 14.79 10.63
N PHE A 360 -8.92 14.96 10.43
CA PHE A 360 -7.90 15.03 11.47
C PHE A 360 -6.92 16.14 11.10
N ASP A 361 -6.93 17.24 11.85
CA ASP A 361 -6.21 18.47 11.48
C ASP A 361 -4.73 18.47 11.88
N ASP A 362 -4.35 17.65 12.87
CA ASP A 362 -2.97 17.58 13.40
C ASP A 362 -2.13 16.51 12.69
N GLY A 363 -2.25 16.40 11.35
CA GLY A 363 -1.40 15.55 10.51
C GLY A 363 -2.15 14.62 9.57
N SER A 364 -1.73 13.36 9.50
CA SER A 364 -2.36 12.33 8.67
C SER A 364 -3.10 11.30 9.51
N GLN A 365 -4.18 10.77 8.95
CA GLN A 365 -4.97 9.69 9.53
C GLN A 365 -5.18 8.56 8.52
N THR A 366 -5.07 7.32 9.00
CA THR A 366 -5.35 6.13 8.20
C THR A 366 -6.19 5.14 9.00
N VAL A 367 -7.37 4.79 8.52
CA VAL A 367 -8.21 3.71 9.03
C VAL A 367 -7.54 2.38 8.72
N THR A 368 -7.39 1.52 9.72
CA THR A 368 -6.77 0.20 9.56
C THR A 368 -7.81 -0.90 9.45
N ASP A 369 -8.95 -0.74 10.13
CA ASP A 369 -9.97 -1.76 10.24
C ASP A 369 -11.31 -1.21 10.73
N VAL A 370 -12.40 -1.89 10.36
CA VAL A 370 -13.78 -1.53 10.68
C VAL A 370 -14.54 -2.78 11.15
N TYR A 371 -15.26 -2.67 12.26
CA TYR A 371 -16.13 -3.73 12.77
C TYR A 371 -17.51 -3.18 13.14
N GLY A 372 -18.52 -3.51 12.34
CA GLY A 372 -19.79 -2.80 12.38
C GLY A 372 -19.55 -1.31 12.09
N ASP A 373 -19.98 -0.43 12.99
CA ASP A 373 -19.67 1.01 12.89
C ASP A 373 -18.51 1.46 13.80
N THR A 374 -17.77 0.52 14.39
CA THR A 374 -16.56 0.85 15.16
C THR A 374 -15.37 0.93 14.22
N VAL A 375 -14.65 2.04 14.26
CA VAL A 375 -13.54 2.36 13.35
C VAL A 375 -12.25 2.45 14.15
N LEU A 376 -11.22 1.74 13.69
CA LEU A 376 -9.86 1.84 14.21
C LEU A 376 -8.99 2.60 13.21
N ALA A 377 -8.23 3.58 13.70
CA ALA A 377 -7.35 4.39 12.88
C ALA A 377 -6.00 4.66 13.56
N VAL A 378 -5.05 5.10 12.74
CA VAL A 378 -3.73 5.58 13.17
C VAL A 378 -3.65 7.06 12.83
N GLN A 379 -3.36 7.88 13.84
CA GLN A 379 -3.09 9.31 13.72
C GLN A 379 -1.61 9.58 13.93
N ARG A 380 -1.02 10.47 13.12
CA ARG A 380 0.42 10.73 13.11
C ARG A 380 0.73 12.10 12.51
N ASN A 381 1.89 12.65 12.86
CA ASN A 381 2.47 13.81 12.17
C ASN A 381 4.00 13.79 12.25
N TYR A 382 4.66 14.78 11.68
CA TYR A 382 6.13 14.87 11.66
C TYR A 382 6.80 14.83 13.03
N LEU A 383 6.11 15.31 14.07
CA LEU A 383 6.63 15.44 15.44
C LEU A 383 6.16 14.32 16.36
N LYS A 384 5.07 13.64 15.99
CA LYS A 384 4.37 12.63 16.78
C LYS A 384 4.26 11.34 15.95
N PRO A 385 4.99 10.27 16.34
CA PRO A 385 4.83 8.95 15.73
C PRO A 385 3.41 8.40 15.86
N ASP A 386 3.17 7.28 15.18
CA ASP A 386 1.88 6.61 15.13
C ASP A 386 1.21 6.43 16.50
N LYS A 387 -0.04 6.88 16.57
CA LYS A 387 -0.97 6.69 17.69
C LYS A 387 -2.23 5.97 17.20
N LEU A 388 -2.59 4.88 17.86
CA LEU A 388 -3.87 4.20 17.64
C LEU A 388 -5.01 4.95 18.32
N VAL A 389 -6.09 5.13 17.56
CA VAL A 389 -7.34 5.73 18.02
C VAL A 389 -8.52 4.88 17.59
N ILE A 390 -9.58 4.90 18.39
CA ILE A 390 -10.84 4.20 18.10
C ILE A 390 -12.00 5.18 18.14
N GLY A 391 -12.98 5.01 17.26
CA GLY A 391 -14.18 5.82 17.22
C GLY A 391 -15.40 5.01 16.82
N LYS A 392 -16.59 5.57 17.08
CA LYS A 392 -17.86 5.03 16.58
C LYS A 392 -18.36 5.94 15.48
N LEU A 393 -18.55 5.39 14.29
CA LEU A 393 -19.16 6.12 13.19
C LEU A 393 -20.62 6.43 13.53
N PRO A 394 -21.06 7.70 13.45
CA PRO A 394 -22.45 8.06 13.68
C PRO A 394 -23.35 7.54 12.54
N GLY A 395 -24.65 7.82 12.63
CA GLY A 395 -25.60 7.50 11.57
C GLY A 395 -25.21 8.09 10.21
N ALA A 396 -25.67 7.47 9.13
CA ALA A 396 -25.36 7.89 7.77
C ALA A 396 -25.63 9.39 7.55
N GLY A 397 -24.71 10.08 6.86
CA GLY A 397 -24.78 11.52 6.60
C GLY A 397 -24.20 12.41 7.72
N ASN A 398 -23.77 11.82 8.84
CA ASN A 398 -23.17 12.55 9.96
C ASN A 398 -21.71 12.16 10.22
N GLU A 399 -21.07 11.45 9.28
CA GLU A 399 -19.78 10.77 9.47
C GLU A 399 -18.66 11.69 9.97
N SER A 400 -18.67 12.96 9.54
CA SER A 400 -17.69 13.97 9.95
C SER A 400 -17.70 14.29 11.45
N SER A 401 -18.78 13.94 12.16
CA SER A 401 -18.90 14.15 13.61
C SER A 401 -18.34 13.00 14.46
N ILE A 402 -17.66 12.02 13.84
CA ILE A 402 -16.98 10.95 14.58
C ILE A 402 -16.03 11.52 15.64
N SER A 403 -16.11 10.95 16.85
CA SER A 403 -15.20 11.26 17.95
C SER A 403 -14.18 10.14 18.13
N TRP A 404 -12.93 10.53 18.31
CA TRP A 404 -11.79 9.63 18.44
C TRP A 404 -11.32 9.55 19.89
N THR A 405 -11.06 8.33 20.36
CA THR A 405 -10.46 8.05 21.67
C THR A 405 -9.10 7.41 21.49
N ASP A 406 -8.10 7.91 22.21
CA ASP A 406 -6.74 7.41 22.18
C ASP A 406 -6.63 6.03 22.86
N LEU A 407 -6.07 5.05 22.14
CA LEU A 407 -5.76 3.73 22.69
C LEU A 407 -4.30 3.62 23.12
N THR A 408 -3.41 4.32 22.44
CA THR A 408 -1.97 4.36 22.77
C THR A 408 -1.52 5.75 23.12
N THR A 409 -0.48 5.84 23.94
CA THR A 409 0.18 7.12 24.22
C THR A 409 1.05 7.53 23.04
N THR A 410 1.02 8.82 22.70
CA THR A 410 1.97 9.40 21.76
C THR A 410 3.38 9.31 22.33
N GLN A 411 4.31 8.84 21.52
CA GLN A 411 5.74 8.88 21.86
C GLN A 411 6.27 10.30 21.66
N VAL A 412 6.97 10.83 22.66
CA VAL A 412 7.75 12.07 22.52
C VAL A 412 9.08 11.74 21.85
N ILE A 413 9.47 12.53 20.86
CA ILE A 413 10.78 12.44 20.22
C ILE A 413 11.68 13.51 20.86
N PRO A 414 12.72 13.13 21.61
CA PRO A 414 13.63 14.08 22.24
C PRO A 414 14.27 15.03 21.21
N GLY A 415 14.36 16.31 21.56
CA GLY A 415 15.00 17.33 20.73
C GLY A 415 14.08 18.01 19.72
N LEU A 416 12.79 17.65 19.67
CA LEU A 416 11.78 18.28 18.80
C LEU A 416 10.87 19.27 19.53
N GLU A 417 11.13 19.59 20.80
CA GLU A 417 10.27 20.41 21.66
C GLU A 417 10.10 21.84 21.12
N ASN A 418 11.08 22.33 20.36
CA ASN A 418 11.06 23.64 19.72
C ASN A 418 10.75 23.56 18.21
N CYS A 419 10.35 22.40 17.70
CA CYS A 419 10.01 22.23 16.31
C CYS A 419 8.51 22.39 16.05
N PHE A 420 8.18 22.80 14.83
CA PHE A 420 6.82 22.82 14.30
C PHE A 420 6.85 22.36 12.84
N TYR A 421 5.67 22.20 12.24
CA TYR A 421 5.53 22.06 10.80
C TYR A 421 4.55 23.09 10.24
N LYS A 422 4.73 23.46 8.97
CA LYS A 422 3.86 24.38 8.25
C LYS A 422 3.65 23.91 6.82
N TYR A 423 2.38 23.82 6.42
CA TYR A 423 2.00 23.61 5.03
C TYR A 423 2.12 24.92 4.25
N LEU A 424 2.69 24.83 3.05
CA LEU A 424 2.87 25.93 2.12
C LEU A 424 2.14 25.59 0.82
N ASP A 425 1.03 26.27 0.56
CA ASP A 425 0.39 26.26 -0.76
C ASP A 425 1.17 27.22 -1.66
N LEU A 426 1.65 26.71 -2.79
CA LEU A 426 2.57 27.42 -3.69
C LEU A 426 1.97 27.49 -5.10
N SER A 427 2.45 28.45 -5.89
CA SER A 427 2.13 28.59 -7.30
C SER A 427 3.42 28.78 -8.08
N ALA A 428 3.53 28.10 -9.21
CA ALA A 428 4.60 28.33 -10.15
C ALA A 428 4.46 29.72 -10.81
N ASP A 429 5.59 30.28 -11.22
CA ASP A 429 5.66 31.62 -11.83
C ASP A 429 5.15 31.63 -13.29
N SER A 430 5.10 30.48 -13.95
CA SER A 430 4.65 30.37 -15.34
C SER A 430 3.15 30.59 -15.47
N VAL A 431 2.76 31.64 -16.18
CA VAL A 431 1.35 32.00 -16.45
C VAL A 431 0.75 31.15 -17.59
N SER A 432 1.58 30.51 -18.42
CA SER A 432 1.13 29.69 -19.55
C SER A 432 0.82 28.24 -19.18
N ASP A 433 1.19 27.79 -17.98
CA ASP A 433 1.06 26.40 -17.59
C ASP A 433 -0.39 26.05 -17.22
N SER A 434 -0.87 24.89 -17.67
CA SER A 434 -2.25 24.43 -17.38
C SER A 434 -2.48 24.08 -15.90
N VAL A 435 -1.38 23.86 -15.16
CA VAL A 435 -1.35 23.64 -13.72
C VAL A 435 -0.30 24.57 -13.13
N SER A 436 -0.69 25.45 -12.22
CA SER A 436 0.22 26.35 -11.51
C SER A 436 0.42 25.96 -10.05
N SER A 437 -0.58 25.35 -9.40
CA SER A 437 -0.51 25.05 -7.97
C SER A 437 0.33 23.83 -7.66
N PHE A 438 1.17 23.94 -6.64
CA PHE A 438 1.90 22.83 -6.01
C PHE A 438 2.10 23.15 -4.54
N ASN A 439 2.87 22.32 -3.83
CA ASN A 439 2.89 22.47 -2.38
C ASN A 439 4.18 21.98 -1.70
N ALA A 440 4.42 22.46 -0.48
CA ALA A 440 5.57 22.07 0.32
C ALA A 440 5.23 22.02 1.81
N ILE A 441 6.08 21.35 2.60
CA ILE A 441 5.94 21.26 4.05
C ILE A 441 7.27 21.64 4.68
N TYR A 442 7.27 22.69 5.49
CA TYR A 442 8.40 23.00 6.36
C TYR A 442 8.27 22.19 7.66
N VAL A 443 9.37 21.63 8.14
CA VAL A 443 9.51 20.97 9.44
C VAL A 443 10.82 21.41 10.07
N GLY A 444 10.81 21.93 11.29
CA GLY A 444 12.04 22.37 11.94
C GLY A 444 11.79 23.39 13.05
N PRO A 445 12.83 24.12 13.50
CA PRO A 445 12.72 25.12 14.56
C PRO A 445 11.61 26.14 14.29
N LYS A 446 10.86 26.48 15.34
CA LYS A 446 9.79 27.50 15.34
C LYS A 446 10.27 28.95 15.29
N ASN A 447 11.53 29.16 15.63
CA ASN A 447 12.24 30.43 15.58
C ASN A 447 13.75 30.17 15.65
N GLY A 448 14.52 31.24 15.49
CA GLY A 448 15.97 31.27 15.62
C GLY A 448 16.47 32.69 15.40
N ASN A 449 17.78 32.90 15.57
CA ASN A 449 18.40 34.16 15.14
C ASN A 449 18.25 34.30 13.61
N GLU A 450 18.18 35.54 13.12
CA GLU A 450 18.09 35.80 11.68
C GLU A 450 19.21 35.07 10.93
N LYS A 451 18.83 34.35 9.85
CA LYS A 451 19.77 33.61 8.98
C LYS A 451 20.74 32.69 9.73
N SER A 452 20.29 32.02 10.80
CA SER A 452 21.11 31.10 11.60
C SER A 452 20.83 29.61 11.36
N VAL A 453 19.65 29.26 10.87
CA VAL A 453 19.20 27.87 10.74
C VAL A 453 19.54 27.33 9.35
N PRO A 454 20.33 26.24 9.23
CA PRO A 454 20.56 25.58 7.95
C PRO A 454 19.29 24.89 7.45
N LEU A 455 19.08 24.86 6.14
CA LEU A 455 17.89 24.27 5.51
C LEU A 455 18.27 23.06 4.65
N ILE A 456 17.59 21.94 4.88
CA ILE A 456 17.60 20.77 4.01
C ILE A 456 16.40 20.88 3.05
N VAL A 457 16.68 20.90 1.76
CA VAL A 457 15.70 20.92 0.68
C VAL A 457 15.53 19.50 0.17
N TRP A 458 14.31 18.98 0.29
CA TRP A 458 14.02 17.56 0.09
C TRP A 458 12.83 17.34 -0.85
N PRO A 459 13.06 17.22 -2.18
CA PRO A 459 12.04 16.73 -3.11
C PRO A 459 11.90 15.20 -3.05
N HIS A 460 10.68 14.68 -3.18
CA HIS A 460 10.45 13.23 -3.13
C HIS A 460 10.81 12.52 -4.44
N GLY A 461 11.06 11.21 -4.32
CA GLY A 461 11.17 10.29 -5.45
C GLY A 461 9.82 9.92 -6.07
N GLY A 462 9.82 9.13 -7.14
CA GLY A 462 8.62 8.76 -7.87
C GLY A 462 8.88 8.73 -9.38
N PRO A 463 8.46 9.75 -10.16
CA PRO A 463 8.09 11.12 -9.73
C PRO A 463 6.69 11.27 -9.14
N HIS A 464 5.79 10.34 -9.37
CA HIS A 464 4.42 10.44 -8.88
C HIS A 464 4.29 9.83 -7.48
N SER A 465 4.64 10.63 -6.48
CA SER A 465 4.45 10.33 -5.05
C SER A 465 4.10 11.64 -4.33
N ALA A 466 4.10 11.63 -3.00
CA ALA A 466 3.94 12.83 -2.20
C ALA A 466 4.53 12.62 -0.80
N PHE A 467 5.21 13.64 -0.29
CA PHE A 467 5.37 13.80 1.16
C PHE A 467 4.02 14.10 1.78
N ALA A 468 3.65 13.28 2.76
CA ALA A 468 2.49 13.52 3.60
C ALA A 468 2.94 13.68 5.06
N ASN A 469 2.11 14.29 5.89
CA ASN A 469 2.43 14.63 7.26
C ASN A 469 2.37 13.39 8.14
N TYR A 470 3.49 12.69 8.20
CA TYR A 470 3.75 11.57 9.08
C TYR A 470 5.21 11.59 9.53
N CYS A 471 5.50 10.87 10.60
CA CYS A 471 6.83 10.90 11.19
C CYS A 471 7.87 10.21 10.28
N ILE A 472 8.91 10.95 9.91
CA ILE A 472 10.06 10.46 9.13
C ILE A 472 11.28 10.52 10.03
N MET A 473 11.92 9.37 10.28
CA MET A 473 13.00 9.27 11.28
C MET A 473 14.20 10.16 10.95
N GLU A 474 14.63 10.20 9.70
CA GLU A 474 15.72 11.05 9.23
C GLU A 474 15.40 12.53 9.42
N ALA A 475 14.15 12.93 9.16
CA ALA A 475 13.69 14.30 9.36
C ALA A 475 13.69 14.69 10.85
N SER A 476 13.21 13.79 11.71
CA SER A 476 13.24 13.98 13.15
C SER A 476 14.68 14.11 13.67
N LEU A 477 15.63 13.36 13.12
CA LEU A 477 17.05 13.47 13.48
C LEU A 477 17.65 14.82 13.02
N PHE A 478 17.38 15.25 11.79
CA PHE A 478 17.90 16.54 11.32
C PHE A 478 17.29 17.71 12.10
N ALA A 479 15.98 17.66 12.37
CA ALA A 479 15.31 18.68 13.15
C ALA A 479 15.84 18.76 14.59
N SER A 480 16.18 17.62 15.22
CA SER A 480 16.78 17.61 16.56
C SER A 480 18.21 18.16 16.60
N PHE A 481 18.90 18.19 15.45
CA PHE A 481 20.18 18.90 15.28
C PHE A 481 20.01 20.37 14.86
N GLY A 482 18.78 20.89 14.85
CA GLY A 482 18.51 22.30 14.57
C GLY A 482 18.42 22.65 13.08
N PHE A 483 18.29 21.67 12.18
CA PHE A 483 18.02 21.94 10.77
C PHE A 483 16.55 22.25 10.54
N GLY A 484 16.28 23.20 9.64
CA GLY A 484 15.01 23.25 8.93
C GLY A 484 15.00 22.21 7.82
N ILE A 485 13.84 21.63 7.53
CA ILE A 485 13.62 20.71 6.42
C ILE A 485 12.44 21.21 5.60
N LEU A 486 12.61 21.27 4.29
CA LEU A 486 11.57 21.62 3.33
C LEU A 486 11.28 20.42 2.44
N PHE A 487 10.17 19.74 2.72
CA PHE A 487 9.62 18.68 1.89
C PHE A 487 8.85 19.28 0.72
N ILE A 488 9.17 18.89 -0.51
CA ILE A 488 8.59 19.50 -1.71
C ILE A 488 7.76 18.48 -2.48
N ASN A 489 6.49 18.83 -2.72
CA ASN A 489 5.57 18.15 -3.62
C ASN A 489 5.36 19.05 -4.85
N TYR A 490 6.22 18.89 -5.85
CA TYR A 490 6.19 19.61 -7.13
C TYR A 490 4.96 19.24 -7.99
N ARG A 491 4.66 20.00 -9.04
CA ARG A 491 3.62 19.61 -10.01
C ARG A 491 3.99 18.27 -10.64
N GLY A 492 3.09 17.29 -10.56
CA GLY A 492 3.37 15.87 -10.82
C GLY A 492 3.18 14.97 -9.60
N SER A 493 3.18 15.55 -8.40
CA SER A 493 2.92 14.84 -7.14
C SER A 493 1.46 14.39 -7.02
N ILE A 494 1.23 13.26 -6.37
CA ILE A 494 -0.13 12.76 -6.10
C ILE A 494 -0.84 13.60 -5.03
N GLY A 495 -2.15 13.42 -4.90
CA GLY A 495 -2.96 14.15 -3.92
C GLY A 495 -3.29 15.60 -4.31
N SER A 496 -2.98 16.03 -5.54
CA SER A 496 -3.24 17.40 -6.03
C SER A 496 -4.11 17.44 -7.30
N GLY A 497 -4.82 16.36 -7.61
CA GLY A 497 -5.63 16.19 -8.81
C GLY A 497 -4.87 15.51 -9.96
N GLN A 498 -5.58 14.75 -10.80
CA GLN A 498 -5.01 14.01 -11.93
C GLN A 498 -4.27 14.93 -12.91
N SER A 499 -4.81 16.13 -13.18
CA SER A 499 -4.19 17.10 -14.06
C SER A 499 -2.79 17.50 -13.58
N SER A 500 -2.54 17.56 -12.26
CA SER A 500 -1.20 17.82 -11.73
C SER A 500 -0.24 16.66 -12.01
N VAL A 501 -0.71 15.42 -11.82
CA VAL A 501 0.07 14.21 -12.09
C VAL A 501 0.47 14.13 -13.57
N GLU A 502 -0.47 14.39 -14.48
CA GLU A 502 -0.23 14.39 -15.93
C GLU A 502 0.64 15.55 -16.41
N PHE A 503 0.57 16.70 -15.73
CA PHE A 503 1.30 17.90 -16.14
C PHE A 503 2.81 17.67 -16.26
N LEU A 504 3.40 16.82 -15.40
CA LEU A 504 4.83 16.56 -15.38
C LEU A 504 5.33 15.73 -16.56
N LEU A 505 4.44 15.03 -17.29
CA LEU A 505 4.84 14.25 -18.46
C LEU A 505 5.54 15.13 -19.51
N GLY A 506 6.73 14.70 -19.90
CA GLY A 506 7.60 15.43 -20.84
C GLY A 506 8.24 16.70 -20.26
N LYS A 507 8.10 16.98 -18.96
CA LYS A 507 8.62 18.20 -18.29
C LYS A 507 9.50 17.91 -17.06
N ILE A 508 9.94 16.67 -16.89
CA ILE A 508 10.90 16.31 -15.84
C ILE A 508 12.23 17.05 -16.08
N GLY A 509 12.86 17.54 -15.01
CA GLY A 509 14.11 18.30 -15.06
C GLY A 509 13.94 19.78 -15.39
N THR A 510 12.71 20.24 -15.68
CA THR A 510 12.39 21.65 -15.96
C THR A 510 11.35 22.18 -14.98
N SER A 511 10.09 21.72 -15.07
CA SER A 511 8.99 22.24 -14.24
C SER A 511 9.15 21.85 -12.76
N ASP A 512 9.50 20.60 -12.49
CA ASP A 512 9.73 20.10 -11.13
C ASP A 512 10.98 20.72 -10.47
N VAL A 513 12.02 21.01 -11.24
CA VAL A 513 13.20 21.78 -10.77
C VAL A 513 12.82 23.23 -10.45
N ALA A 514 12.05 23.90 -11.33
CA ALA A 514 11.59 25.26 -11.10
C ALA A 514 10.69 25.37 -9.86
N ASP A 515 9.76 24.42 -9.68
CA ASP A 515 8.90 24.33 -8.49
C ASP A 515 9.74 24.18 -7.21
N CYS A 516 10.83 23.42 -7.25
CA CYS A 516 11.73 23.30 -6.11
C CYS A 516 12.39 24.64 -5.74
N ILE A 517 12.81 25.42 -6.73
CA ILE A 517 13.41 26.74 -6.51
C ILE A 517 12.40 27.71 -5.90
N VAL A 518 11.19 27.77 -6.46
CA VAL A 518 10.08 28.59 -5.93
C VAL A 518 9.77 28.20 -4.48
N ALA A 519 9.75 26.91 -4.15
CA ALA A 519 9.53 26.44 -2.77
C ALA A 519 10.63 26.92 -1.82
N VAL A 520 11.90 26.84 -2.22
CA VAL A 520 13.03 27.31 -1.40
C VAL A 520 12.96 28.81 -1.17
N ASP A 521 12.72 29.59 -2.23
CA ASP A 521 12.59 31.05 -2.12
C ASP A 521 11.42 31.42 -1.21
N LYS A 522 10.27 30.74 -1.35
CA LYS A 522 9.13 30.99 -0.48
C LYS A 522 9.39 30.62 0.98
N ALA A 523 10.12 29.53 1.23
CA ALA A 523 10.50 29.14 2.58
C ALA A 523 11.45 30.18 3.23
N LEU A 524 12.45 30.66 2.51
CA LEU A 524 13.38 31.70 2.99
C LEU A 524 12.66 33.03 3.28
N GLU A 525 11.68 33.40 2.47
CA GLU A 525 10.82 34.57 2.70
C GLU A 525 9.94 34.39 3.94
N THR A 526 9.33 33.20 4.10
CA THR A 526 8.36 32.93 5.16
C THR A 526 9.03 32.76 6.53
N PHE A 527 10.26 32.26 6.57
CA PHE A 527 10.98 31.91 7.79
C PHE A 527 12.34 32.63 7.87
N PRO A 528 12.42 33.85 8.44
CA PRO A 528 13.62 34.71 8.38
C PRO A 528 14.84 34.17 9.15
N TRP A 529 14.65 33.18 10.02
CA TRP A 529 15.76 32.50 10.69
C TRP A 529 16.50 31.52 9.77
N LEU A 530 15.92 31.12 8.63
CA LEU A 530 16.58 30.24 7.66
C LEU A 530 17.74 30.98 6.97
N ASN A 531 18.89 30.30 6.88
CA ASN A 531 20.08 30.87 6.30
C ASN A 531 20.17 30.57 4.79
N PRO A 532 20.06 31.59 3.90
CA PRO A 532 20.14 31.38 2.45
C PRO A 532 21.53 30.90 1.98
N ASN A 533 22.57 31.02 2.83
CA ASN A 533 23.92 30.57 2.53
C ASN A 533 24.22 29.15 3.06
N SER A 534 23.27 28.50 3.75
CA SER A 534 23.43 27.17 4.33
C SER A 534 22.30 26.24 3.88
N LEU A 535 22.24 25.98 2.58
CA LEU A 535 21.26 25.09 1.95
C LEU A 535 21.91 23.76 1.57
N ALA A 536 21.28 22.65 1.96
CA ALA A 536 21.68 21.30 1.56
C ALA A 536 20.56 20.62 0.78
N LEU A 537 20.91 19.82 -0.21
CA LEU A 537 19.96 19.03 -1.00
C LEU A 537 19.98 17.57 -0.55
N VAL A 538 18.80 16.98 -0.36
CA VAL A 538 18.64 15.54 -0.10
C VAL A 538 17.53 14.99 -0.99
N GLY A 539 17.78 13.90 -1.71
CA GLY A 539 16.78 13.32 -2.59
C GLY A 539 17.10 11.89 -2.98
N GLY A 540 16.06 11.09 -3.25
CA GLY A 540 16.22 9.68 -3.66
C GLY A 540 15.42 9.32 -4.91
N SER A 541 15.93 8.42 -5.75
CA SER A 541 15.30 8.03 -7.03
C SER A 541 15.06 9.27 -7.91
N HIS A 542 13.83 9.58 -8.33
CA HIS A 542 13.50 10.86 -9.00
C HIS A 542 13.91 12.10 -8.18
N GLY A 543 13.82 12.04 -6.86
CA GLY A 543 14.33 13.11 -5.99
C GLY A 543 15.86 13.21 -6.06
N GLY A 544 16.54 12.08 -6.30
CA GLY A 544 17.98 12.01 -6.58
C GLY A 544 18.32 12.71 -7.90
N PHE A 545 17.55 12.45 -8.95
CA PHE A 545 17.60 13.16 -10.23
C PHE A 545 17.36 14.67 -10.05
N LEU A 546 16.37 15.06 -9.22
CA LEU A 546 16.08 16.47 -8.95
C LEU A 546 17.22 17.18 -8.24
N VAL A 547 17.81 16.57 -7.20
CA VAL A 547 18.91 17.22 -6.48
C VAL A 547 20.18 17.31 -7.33
N THR A 548 20.43 16.38 -8.26
CA THR A 548 21.52 16.52 -9.23
C THR A 548 21.25 17.66 -10.20
N HIS A 549 20.03 17.78 -10.75
CA HIS A 549 19.64 18.92 -11.60
C HIS A 549 19.74 20.26 -10.87
N LEU A 550 19.22 20.35 -9.65
CA LEU A 550 19.29 21.55 -8.82
C LEU A 550 20.74 21.97 -8.55
N SER A 551 21.61 21.02 -8.20
CA SER A 551 23.02 21.29 -7.95
C SER A 551 23.78 21.72 -9.20
N GLY A 552 23.48 21.15 -10.37
CA GLY A 552 24.13 21.50 -11.63
C GLY A 552 23.68 22.85 -12.19
N GLN A 553 22.39 23.20 -12.04
CA GLN A 553 21.83 24.44 -12.56
C GLN A 553 22.03 25.64 -11.61
N TYR A 554 22.17 25.38 -10.30
CA TYR A 554 22.34 26.41 -9.27
C TYR A 554 23.56 26.12 -8.35
N PRO A 555 24.77 25.98 -8.91
CA PRO A 555 25.94 25.48 -8.19
C PRO A 555 26.37 26.32 -6.99
N GLU A 556 26.08 27.63 -7.00
CA GLU A 556 26.44 28.53 -5.90
C GLU A 556 25.46 28.48 -4.72
N ARG A 557 24.23 28.01 -4.96
CA ARG A 557 23.11 28.11 -4.01
C ARG A 557 23.14 27.00 -2.95
N PHE A 558 23.59 25.80 -3.31
CA PHE A 558 23.56 24.63 -2.44
C PHE A 558 24.97 24.20 -2.02
N LYS A 559 25.19 24.00 -0.71
CA LYS A 559 26.52 23.72 -0.13
C LYS A 559 26.82 22.24 0.07
N ALA A 560 25.79 21.39 0.03
CA ALA A 560 25.92 19.95 0.12
C ALA A 560 24.79 19.27 -0.68
N VAL A 561 25.09 18.10 -1.25
CA VAL A 561 24.14 17.31 -2.04
C VAL A 561 24.24 15.85 -1.62
N VAL A 562 23.11 15.25 -1.27
CA VAL A 562 22.97 13.82 -0.96
C VAL A 562 21.97 13.21 -1.94
N ALA A 563 22.50 12.63 -3.02
CA ALA A 563 21.71 11.94 -4.04
C ALA A 563 21.70 10.42 -3.77
N ARG A 564 20.52 9.85 -3.49
CA ARG A 564 20.34 8.41 -3.19
C ARG A 564 19.72 7.68 -4.37
N ASN A 565 20.40 6.66 -4.90
CA ASN A 565 19.93 5.91 -6.08
C ASN A 565 19.44 6.84 -7.23
N PRO A 566 20.21 7.87 -7.61
CA PRO A 566 19.75 8.85 -8.58
C PRO A 566 19.72 8.27 -10.00
N VAL A 567 18.96 8.90 -10.88
CA VAL A 567 19.06 8.72 -12.34
C VAL A 567 19.86 9.90 -12.88
N ILE A 568 20.99 9.63 -13.54
CA ILE A 568 21.95 10.66 -14.00
C ILE A 568 22.42 10.48 -15.45
N ASP A 569 22.04 9.37 -16.10
CA ASP A 569 22.25 9.06 -17.52
C ASP A 569 21.06 8.20 -17.99
#